data_AF-A0A972BG97-F1
#
_entry.id   AF-A0A972BG97-F1
#
_cell.length_a   1.000
_cell.length_b   1.000
_cell.length_c   1.000
_cell.angle_alpha   90.00
_cell.angle_beta   90.00
_cell.angle_gamma   90.00
#
_symmetry.space_group_name_H-M   'P 1'
#
loop_
_entity.id
_entity.type
_entity.pdbx_description
1 polymer ?
#
loop_
_entity_poly.entity_id
_entity_poly.type
_entity_poly.pdbx_seq_one_letter_code
_entity_poly.pdbx_strand_id
1 'polypeptide(L)' 'HVDGQPVGEVTSGCMSPSLNRAIGLAYVDIDRAKTGTPIEIVIRRKAVAAQIAPLPFVPSRVKDTVS' A
#
# COMPACT_ATOMS: atom_id res chain seq x y z
N HIS A 1 7.97 -7.48 -1.91
CA HIS A 1 8.33 -8.79 -2.48
C HIS A 1 7.06 -9.54 -2.87
N VAL A 2 7.11 -10.34 -3.92
CA VAL A 2 6.11 -11.36 -4.27
C VAL A 2 6.90 -12.62 -4.59
N ASP A 3 6.54 -13.75 -3.96
CA ASP A 3 7.26 -15.02 -4.11
C ASP A 3 8.78 -14.90 -3.86
N GLY A 4 9.16 -14.04 -2.89
CA GLY A 4 10.57 -13.79 -2.55
C GLY A 4 11.32 -12.83 -3.48
N GLN A 5 10.72 -12.37 -4.58
CA GLN A 5 11.34 -11.42 -5.51
C GLN A 5 11.01 -9.97 -5.14
N PRO A 6 11.96 -9.02 -5.18
CA PRO A 6 11.66 -7.61 -5.02
C PRO A 6 10.78 -7.15 -6.20
N VAL A 7 9.64 -6.53 -5.90
CA VAL A 7 8.65 -6.10 -6.91
C VAL A 7 8.48 -4.58 -6.93
N GLY A 8 9.36 -3.87 -6.23
CA GLY A 8 9.19 -2.45 -5.96
C GLY A 8 9.80 -1.99 -4.64
N GLU A 9 9.60 -0.71 -4.34
CA GLU A 9 10.14 -0.02 -3.17
C GLU A 9 9.06 0.84 -2.50
N VAL A 10 9.01 0.79 -1.17
CA VAL A 10 8.14 1.63 -0.35
C VAL A 10 8.77 3.01 -0.23
N THR A 11 8.04 4.04 -0.65
CA THR A 11 8.51 5.43 -0.56
C THR A 11 8.12 6.08 0.76
N SER A 12 6.92 5.78 1.24
CA SER A 12 6.38 6.31 2.49
C SER A 12 5.47 5.29 3.15
N GLY A 13 5.51 5.24 4.48
CA GLY A 13 4.67 4.32 5.24
C GLY A 13 4.44 4.86 6.64
N CYS A 14 3.21 4.72 7.12
CA CYS A 14 2.82 5.13 8.46
C CYS A 14 1.77 4.18 9.04
N MET A 15 1.71 4.09 10.37
CA MET A 15 0.59 3.46 11.05
C MET A 15 -0.60 4.43 11.04
N SER A 16 -1.69 4.05 10.37
CA SER A 16 -2.93 4.84 10.39
C SER A 16 -3.67 4.62 11.70
N PRO A 17 -3.87 5.66 12.54
CA PRO A 17 -4.65 5.53 13.78
C PRO A 17 -6.13 5.22 13.49
N SER A 18 -6.67 5.77 12.39
CA SER A 18 -8.08 5.60 12.02
C SER A 18 -8.38 4.21 11.48
N LEU A 19 -7.44 3.60 10.75
CA LEU A 19 -7.62 2.25 10.19
C LEU A 19 -7.04 1.16 11.09
N ASN A 20 -6.32 1.53 12.16
CA ASN A 20 -5.55 0.64 13.02
C ASN A 20 -4.66 -0.35 12.24
N ARG A 21 -4.11 0.10 11.10
CA ARG A 21 -3.31 -0.71 10.16
C ARG A 21 -2.18 0.13 9.58
N ALA A 22 -1.09 -0.54 9.21
CA ALA A 22 -0.01 0.08 8.45
C ALA A 22 -0.51 0.38 7.02
N ILE A 23 -0.33 1.62 6.58
CA ILE A 23 -0.61 2.05 5.21
C ILE A 23 0.63 2.74 4.64
N GLY A 24 0.78 2.74 3.32
CA GLY A 24 1.92 3.36 2.68
C GLY A 24 1.76 3.44 1.18
N LEU A 25 2.69 4.16 0.57
CA LEU A 25 2.84 4.26 -0.88
C LEU A 25 4.13 3.55 -1.28
N ALA A 26 4.07 2.88 -2.42
CA ALA A 26 5.18 2.16 -2.98
C ALA A 26 5.12 2.25 -4.51
N TYR A 27 6.30 2.31 -5.13
CA TYR A 27 6.42 2.04 -6.55
C TYR A 27 6.52 0.53 -6.73
N VAL A 28 5.71 -0.02 -7.63
CA VAL A 28 5.72 -1.44 -7.97
C VAL A 28 5.67 -1.60 -9.49
N ASP A 29 6.10 -2.76 -9.98
CA ASP A 29 5.99 -3.09 -11.40
C ASP A 29 4.54 -3.00 -11.88
N ILE A 30 4.33 -2.49 -13.09
CA ILE A 30 2.99 -2.24 -13.64
C ILE A 30 2.13 -3.50 -13.72
N ASP A 31 2.75 -4.64 -14.02
CA ASP A 31 2.08 -5.95 -14.10
C ASP A 31 1.51 -6.40 -12.75
N ARG A 32 2.04 -5.85 -11.65
CA ARG A 32 1.65 -6.16 -10.28
C ARG A 32 0.93 -5.03 -9.58
N ALA A 33 0.77 -3.86 -10.21
CA ALA A 33 0.09 -2.69 -9.65
C ALA A 33 -1.43 -2.84 -9.52
N LYS A 34 -2.00 -4.00 -9.89
CA LYS A 34 -3.43 -4.25 -9.84
C LYS A 34 -3.94 -4.24 -8.40
N THR A 35 -5.02 -3.51 -8.15
CA THR A 35 -5.73 -3.53 -6.87
C THR A 35 -6.14 -4.95 -6.50
N GLY A 36 -5.95 -5.30 -5.23
CA GLY A 36 -6.25 -6.62 -4.69
C GLY A 36 -5.06 -7.58 -4.72
N THR A 37 -3.96 -7.24 -5.41
CA THR A 37 -2.77 -8.10 -5.48
C THR A 37 -2.13 -8.28 -4.11
N PRO A 38 -1.95 -9.53 -3.63
CA PRO A 38 -1.24 -9.80 -2.39
C PRO A 38 0.26 -9.58 -2.59
N ILE A 39 0.90 -8.92 -1.63
CA ILE A 39 2.33 -8.60 -1.63
C ILE A 39 2.90 -8.76 -0.22
N GLU A 40 4.21 -8.90 -0.12
CA GLU A 40 4.92 -8.91 1.16
C GLU A 40 5.82 -7.67 1.29
N ILE A 41 5.68 -6.93 2.38
CA ILE A 41 6.51 -5.76 2.67
C ILE A 41 7.47 -6.13 3.80
N VAL A 42 8.76 -5.83 3.61
CA VAL A 42 9.77 -6.06 4.65
C VAL A 42 9.86 -4.83 5.54
N ILE A 43 9.42 -4.97 6.79
CA ILE A 43 9.46 -3.91 7.81
C ILE A 43 10.45 -4.37 8.89
N ARG A 44 11.53 -3.60 9.10
CA ARG A 44 12.57 -3.91 10.11
C ARG A 44 13.05 -5.37 10.04
N ARG A 45 13.33 -5.86 8.81
CA ARG A 45 13.77 -7.24 8.50
C ARG A 45 12.70 -8.33 8.66
N LYS A 46 11.44 -7.98 8.91
CA LYS A 46 10.32 -8.93 8.97
C LYS A 46 9.43 -8.78 7.73
N ALA A 47 9.18 -9.87 7.02
CA ALA A 47 8.17 -9.90 5.96
C ALA A 47 6.76 -9.84 6.57
N VAL A 48 5.94 -8.91 6.09
CA VAL A 48 4.56 -8.70 6.53
C VAL A 48 3.66 -8.75 5.31
N ALA A 49 2.59 -9.53 5.38
CA ALA A 49 1.59 -9.59 4.33
C ALA A 49 0.87 -8.24 4.18
N ALA A 50 0.76 -7.77 2.95
CA ALA A 50 0.07 -6.55 2.56
C ALA A 50 -0.68 -6.79 1.24
N GLN A 51 -1.49 -5.81 0.85
CA GLN A 51 -2.30 -5.89 -0.36
C GLN A 51 -2.36 -4.51 -1.00
N ILE A 52 -2.33 -4.48 -2.33
CA ILE A 52 -2.53 -3.23 -3.07
C ILE A 52 -3.99 -2.82 -2.94
N ALA A 53 -4.23 -1.64 -2.39
CA ALA A 53 -5.55 -1.08 -2.16
C ALA A 53 -5.74 0.20 -2.99
N PRO A 54 -6.99 0.55 -3.37
CA PRO A 54 -7.26 1.79 -4.05
C PRO A 54 -7.14 2.97 -3.06
N LEU A 55 -6.79 4.13 -3.60
CA LEU A 55 -6.84 5.40 -2.87
C LEU A 55 -8.22 6.07 -3.05
N PRO A 56 -8.67 6.89 -2.09
CA PRO A 56 -8.02 7.20 -0.81
C PRO A 56 -8.27 6.13 0.27
N PHE A 57 -7.32 5.96 1.19
CA PHE A 57 -7.44 4.99 2.30
C PHE A 57 -8.51 5.37 3.34
N VAL A 58 -8.83 6.66 3.47
CA VAL A 58 -9.87 7.20 4.34
C VAL A 58 -10.76 8.13 3.53
N PRO A 59 -12.08 8.17 3.79
CA PRO A 59 -12.97 9.05 3.06
C PRO A 59 -12.58 10.52 3.32
N SER A 60 -12.42 11.27 2.22
CA SER A 60 -12.20 12.72 2.29
C SER A 60 -13.44 13.39 2.89
N ARG A 61 -13.24 14.33 3.82
CA ARG A 61 -14.31 15.18 4.38
C ARG A 61 -14.37 16.56 3.72
N VAL A 62 -13.52 16.84 2.74
CA VAL A 62 -13.61 18.06 1.93
C VAL A 62 -14.50 17.79 0.72
N LYS A 63 -15.31 18.78 0.31
CA LYS A 63 -16.20 18.66 -0.85
C LYS A 63 -15.37 18.31 -2.09
N ASP A 64 -15.64 17.15 -2.69
CA ASP A 64 -15.08 16.78 -3.98
C ASP A 64 -15.51 17.81 -5.02
N THR A 65 -14.59 18.69 -5.41
CA THR A 65 -14.82 19.66 -6.49
C THR A 65 -14.13 19.16 -7.75
N VAL A 66 -14.54 17.99 -8.25
CA VAL A 66 -14.50 17.64 -9.67
C VAL A 66 -15.56 16.55 -9.86
N SER A 67 -16.64 16.90 -10.56
CA SER A 67 -17.61 15.99 -11.15
C SER A 67 -17.31 15.80 -12.63
#